data_AF-A0A1S3IIJ4-F1
#
_entry.id   AF-A0A1S3IIJ4-F1
#
_cell.length_a   1.000
_cell.length_b   1.000
_cell.length_c   1.000
_cell.angle_alpha   90.00
_cell.angle_beta   90.00
_cell.angle_gamma   90.00
#
_symmetry.space_group_name_H-M   'P 1'
#
loop_
_entity.id
_entity.type
_entity.pdbx_description
1 polymer ?
#
loop_
_entity_poly.entity_id
_entity_poly.type
_entity_poly.pdbx_seq_one_letter_code
_entity_poly.pdbx_strand_id
1 'polypeptide(L)'
;MAEAGEQSCVFCKIANGKDENAELLFQDEAYAVFRDHKPAASTHLLVVPKAHISDAKSLKKQDLELVTTMVKIGEQVLQEHGGEVTKAR
;
A
#
# COMPACT_ATOMS: atom_id res chain seq x y z
N MET A 1 14.98 -14.04 -5.31
CA MET A 1 15.75 -14.16 -4.06
C MET A 1 15.15 -13.14 -3.11
N ALA A 2 14.41 -13.55 -2.09
CA ALA A 2 13.85 -12.61 -1.12
C ALA A 2 15.00 -12.05 -0.28
N GLU A 3 15.16 -10.73 -0.28
CA GLU A 3 16.17 -10.05 0.52
C GLU A 3 15.77 -10.13 2.01
N ALA A 4 16.75 -10.10 2.91
CA ALA A 4 16.57 -10.39 4.34
C ALA A 4 15.57 -9.46 5.07
N GLY A 5 15.12 -8.36 4.44
CA GLY A 5 14.11 -7.43 4.96
C GLY A 5 12.65 -7.85 4.74
N GLU A 6 12.35 -8.73 3.77
CA GLU A 6 10.97 -9.09 3.40
C GLU A 6 10.25 -9.91 4.48
N GLN A 7 10.95 -10.82 5.15
CA GLN A 7 10.34 -11.76 6.11
C GLN A 7 9.99 -11.11 7.46
N SER A 8 10.69 -10.02 7.81
CA SER A 8 10.50 -9.28 9.07
C SER A 8 9.67 -8.02 8.92
N CYS A 9 9.45 -7.52 7.70
CA CYS A 9 8.67 -6.32 7.43
C CYS A 9 7.16 -6.55 7.68
N VAL A 10 6.57 -5.71 8.54
CA VAL A 10 5.12 -5.75 8.84
C VAL A 10 4.27 -5.51 7.59
N PHE A 11 4.66 -4.58 6.72
CA PHE A 11 3.92 -4.29 5.49
C PHE A 11 3.96 -5.44 4.49
N CYS A 12 5.08 -6.15 4.40
CA CYS A 12 5.18 -7.35 3.57
C CYS A 12 4.24 -8.45 4.08
N LYS A 13 4.10 -8.62 5.41
CA LYS A 13 3.15 -9.58 5.98
C LYS A 13 1.71 -9.19 5.64
N ILE A 14 1.34 -7.92 5.84
CA ILE A 14 -0.01 -7.41 5.53
C ILE A 14 -0.32 -7.56 4.04
N ALA A 15 0.57 -7.09 3.15
CA ALA A 15 0.37 -7.15 1.70
C ALA A 15 0.25 -8.58 1.16
N ASN A 16 0.81 -9.57 1.86
CA ASN A 16 0.69 -10.99 1.53
C ASN A 16 -0.44 -11.72 2.29
N GLY A 17 -1.31 -11.00 3.01
CA GLY A 17 -2.42 -11.59 3.76
C GLY A 17 -1.98 -12.47 4.94
N LYS A 18 -0.80 -12.21 5.50
CA LYS A 18 -0.22 -12.96 6.63
C LYS A 18 -0.40 -12.26 7.99
N ASP A 19 -1.14 -11.14 8.02
CA ASP A 19 -1.49 -10.42 9.24
C ASP A 19 -3.01 -10.45 9.41
N GLU A 20 -3.47 -11.09 10.49
CA GLU A 20 -4.89 -11.32 10.76
C GLU A 20 -5.60 -10.06 11.32
N ASN A 21 -4.83 -9.07 11.77
CA ASN A 21 -5.37 -7.84 12.36
C ASN A 21 -5.54 -6.73 11.32
N ALA A 22 -4.97 -6.89 10.13
CA ALA A 22 -5.04 -5.91 9.07
C ALA A 22 -6.28 -6.12 8.19
N GLU A 23 -7.07 -5.08 8.03
CA GLU A 23 -8.21 -5.08 7.12
C GLU A 23 -7.76 -4.72 5.71
N LEU A 24 -7.61 -5.73 4.85
CA LEU A 24 -7.33 -5.57 3.43
C LEU A 24 -8.60 -5.14 2.69
N LEU A 25 -8.53 -3.98 2.02
CA LEU A 25 -9.60 -3.45 1.18
C LEU A 25 -9.40 -3.82 -0.29
N PHE A 26 -8.14 -4.02 -0.71
CA PHE A 26 -7.77 -4.42 -2.05
C PHE A 26 -6.48 -5.25 -2.00
N GLN A 27 -6.40 -6.27 -2.86
CA GLN A 27 -5.20 -7.08 -3.02
C GLN A 27 -5.15 -7.68 -4.42
N ASP A 28 -4.04 -7.51 -5.10
CA ASP A 28 -3.75 -8.16 -6.38
C ASP A 28 -2.37 -8.84 -6.36
N GLU A 29 -1.84 -9.24 -7.52
CA GLU A 29 -0.54 -9.90 -7.66
C GLU A 29 0.65 -9.04 -7.23
N ALA A 30 0.57 -7.71 -7.37
CA ALA A 30 1.62 -6.73 -7.17
C ALA A 30 1.35 -5.69 -6.06
N TYR A 31 0.09 -5.46 -5.66
CA TYR A 31 -0.29 -4.40 -4.72
C TYR A 31 -1.29 -4.87 -3.65
N ALA A 32 -1.33 -4.12 -2.55
CA ALA A 32 -2.35 -4.24 -1.52
C ALA A 32 -2.75 -2.86 -0.99
N VAL A 33 -4.02 -2.71 -0.59
CA VAL A 33 -4.52 -1.55 0.14
C VAL A 33 -5.19 -2.00 1.43
N PHE A 34 -4.84 -1.35 2.52
CA PHE A 34 -5.40 -1.65 3.84
C PHE A 34 -5.57 -0.38 4.67
N ARG A 35 -6.38 -0.47 5.72
CA ARG A 35 -6.55 0.64 6.68
C ARG A 35 -5.36 0.74 7.62
N ASP A 36 -4.93 1.97 7.91
CA ASP A 36 -3.93 2.19 8.94
C ASP A 36 -4.51 1.85 10.33
N HIS A 37 -3.70 1.21 11.18
CA HIS A 37 -4.11 0.87 12.56
C HIS A 37 -4.31 2.10 13.46
N LYS A 38 -3.65 3.22 13.14
CA LYS A 38 -3.74 4.51 13.81
C LYS A 38 -4.13 5.60 12.79
N PRO A 39 -5.40 5.61 12.33
CA PRO A 39 -5.84 6.52 11.29
C PRO A 39 -5.75 7.99 11.74
N ALA A 40 -5.11 8.82 10.92
CA ALA A 40 -5.01 10.27 11.15
C ALA A 40 -6.18 11.08 10.53
N ALA A 41 -7.13 10.39 9.86
CA ALA A 41 -8.29 10.98 9.20
C ALA A 41 -9.45 9.98 9.19
N SER A 42 -10.67 10.45 8.88
CA SER A 42 -11.87 9.58 8.79
C SER A 42 -11.71 8.43 7.80
N THR A 43 -10.99 8.69 6.69
CA THR A 43 -10.57 7.67 5.73
C THR A 43 -9.05 7.79 5.56
N HIS A 44 -8.31 6.80 6.06
CA HIS A 44 -6.85 6.74 5.98
C HIS A 44 -6.45 5.35 5.49
N LEU A 45 -5.97 5.30 4.26
CA LEU A 45 -5.63 4.07 3.56
C LEU A 45 -4.15 4.08 3.19
N LEU A 46 -3.51 2.92 3.27
CA LEU A 46 -2.14 2.72 2.81
C LEU A 46 -2.15 1.84 1.57
N VAL A 47 -1.56 2.33 0.48
CA VAL A 47 -1.28 1.55 -0.73
C VAL A 47 0.16 1.08 -0.66
N VAL A 48 0.38 -0.23 -0.76
CA VAL A 48 1.71 -0.83 -0.60
C VAL A 48 1.99 -1.82 -1.73
N PRO A 49 3.14 -1.73 -2.42
CA PRO A 49 3.55 -2.76 -3.36
C PRO A 49 4.00 -4.02 -2.61
N LYS A 50 3.72 -5.19 -3.18
CA LYS A 50 4.22 -6.48 -2.67
C LYS A 50 5.74 -6.60 -2.83
N ALA A 51 6.32 -5.91 -3.81
CA ALA A 51 7.75 -5.74 -3.93
C ALA A 51 8.28 -4.89 -2.76
N HIS A 52 9.23 -5.43 -1.99
CA HIS A 52 9.80 -4.71 -0.85
C HIS A 52 10.74 -3.59 -1.33
N ILE A 53 10.41 -2.37 -0.93
CA ILE A 53 11.24 -1.17 -1.15
C ILE A 53 11.43 -0.54 0.22
N SER A 54 12.68 -0.45 0.69
CA SER A 54 13.00 -0.05 2.06
C SER A 54 12.41 1.30 2.44
N ASP A 55 12.51 2.27 1.55
CA ASP A 55 12.02 3.63 1.73
C ASP A 55 12.03 4.39 0.39
N ALA A 56 11.37 5.56 0.36
CA ALA A 56 11.22 6.36 -0.85
C ALA A 56 12.56 6.81 -1.48
N LYS A 57 13.67 6.85 -0.73
CA LYS A 57 14.99 7.22 -1.29
C LYS A 57 15.58 6.10 -2.15
N SER A 58 15.07 4.88 -2.01
CA SER A 58 15.49 3.72 -2.81
C SER A 58 14.81 3.67 -4.18
N LEU A 59 13.80 4.50 -4.41
CA LEU A 59 13.10 4.62 -5.70
C LEU A 59 14.02 5.16 -6.78
N LYS A 60 13.95 4.56 -7.96
CA LYS A 60 14.69 4.92 -9.17
C LYS A 60 13.71 5.30 -10.28
N LYS A 61 14.22 5.84 -11.38
CA LYS A 61 13.40 6.21 -12.55
C LYS A 61 12.60 5.03 -13.13
N GLN A 62 13.09 3.80 -12.98
CA GLN A 62 12.38 2.60 -13.43
C GLN A 62 11.12 2.28 -12.61
N ASP A 63 11.02 2.80 -11.39
CA ASP A 63 9.89 2.57 -10.48
C ASP A 63 8.74 3.57 -10.71
N LEU A 64 8.85 4.44 -11.72
CA LEU A 64 7.85 5.47 -12.01
C LEU A 64 6.48 4.87 -12.31
N GLU A 65 6.43 3.77 -13.06
CA GLU A 65 5.18 3.07 -13.36
C GLU A 65 4.59 2.47 -12.09
N LEU A 66 5.43 1.89 -11.22
CA LEU A 66 5.01 1.33 -9.94
C LEU A 66 4.30 2.38 -9.08
N VAL A 67 4.92 3.55 -8.91
CA VAL A 67 4.36 4.65 -8.10
C VAL A 67 3.09 5.22 -8.75
N THR A 68 3.08 5.36 -10.08
CA THR A 68 1.89 5.86 -10.79
C THR A 68 0.70 4.92 -10.63
N THR A 69 0.94 3.61 -10.67
CA THR A 69 -0.10 2.60 -10.44
C THR A 69 -0.59 2.62 -9.00
N MET A 70 0.29 2.80 -8.01
CA MET A 70 -0.11 2.97 -6.61
C MET A 70 -1.08 4.15 -6.42
N VAL A 71 -0.81 5.29 -7.07
CA VAL A 71 -1.71 6.46 -7.02
C VAL A 71 -3.09 6.10 -7.57
N LYS A 72 -3.14 5.49 -8.76
CA LYS A 72 -4.42 5.10 -9.40
C LYS A 72 -5.24 4.15 -8.54
N ILE A 73 -4.58 3.13 -7.95
CA ILE A 73 -5.23 2.19 -7.04
C ILE A 73 -5.73 2.92 -5.80
N GLY A 74 -4.93 3.82 -5.22
CA GLY A 74 -5.32 4.63 -4.07
C GLY A 74 -6.56 5.48 -4.37
N GLU A 75 -6.59 6.16 -5.51
CA GLU A 75 -7.74 6.96 -5.94
C GLU A 75 -9.00 6.10 -6.10
N GLN A 76 -8.88 4.94 -6.76
CA GLN A 76 -9.98 4.01 -6.96
C GLN A 76 -10.55 3.51 -5.61
N VAL A 77 -9.69 2.93 -4.77
CA VAL A 77 -10.13 2.33 -3.49
C VAL A 77 -10.68 3.41 -2.55
N LEU A 78 -10.09 4.62 -2.56
CA LEU A 78 -10.59 5.74 -1.78
C LEU A 78 -12.02 6.11 -2.17
N GLN A 79 -12.32 6.19 -3.48
CA GLN A 79 -13.67 6.47 -3.98
C GLN A 79 -14.66 5.37 -3.61
N GLU A 80 -14.28 4.11 -3.75
CA GLU A 80 -15.11 2.95 -3.37
C GLU A 80 -15.47 2.95 -1.87
N HIS A 81 -14.61 3.54 -1.03
CA HIS A 81 -14.79 3.60 0.42
C HIS A 81 -15.21 5.00 0.91
N GLY A 82 -15.80 5.81 0.03
CA GLY A 82 -16.47 7.07 0.38
C GLY A 82 -15.54 8.25 0.66
N GLY A 83 -14.26 8.14 0.31
CA GLY A 83 -13.32 9.25 0.37
C GLY A 83 -13.37 10.14 -0.89
N GLU A 84 -12.90 11.37 -0.76
CA GLU A 84 -12.85 12.35 -1.85
C GLU A 84 -11.40 12.60 -2.28
N VAL A 85 -11.05 12.19 -3.50
CA VAL A 85 -9.67 12.27 -4.04
C VAL A 85 -9.12 13.71 -3.99
N THR A 86 -9.95 14.72 -4.25
CA THR A 86 -9.53 16.13 -4.24
C THR A 86 -9.16 16.66 -2.86
N LYS A 87 -9.53 15.94 -1.78
CA LYS A 87 -9.16 16.24 -0.39
C LYS A 87 -8.06 15.33 0.14
N ALA A 88 -7.64 14.32 -0.63
CA ALA A 88 -6.55 13.43 -0.27
C ALA A 88 -5.21 14.18 -0.23
N ARG A 89 -4.32 13.78 0.69
CA ARG A 89 -2.98 14.34 0.88
C ARG A 89 -1.98 13.24 1.16
#